data_AF-A0A351KGE7-F1
#
_entry.id   AF-A0A351KGE7-F1
#
_cell.length_a   1.000
_cell.length_b   1.000
_cell.length_c   1.000
_cell.angle_alpha   90.00
_cell.angle_beta   90.00
_cell.angle_gamma   90.00
#
_symmetry.space_group_name_H-M   'P 1'
#
loop_
_entity.id
_entity.type
_entity.pdbx_description
1 polymer ?
#
loop_
_entity_poly.entity_id
_entity_poly.type
_entity_poly.pdbx_seq_one_letter_code
_entity_poly.pdbx_strand_id
1 'polypeptide(L)'
;MGNRFIERRRKLLKNIEDNSLVVLFAGREIYKSADETYEFTPNRNFFYLSGIDAPNIIIALMKRKGEVAEEIFVERPDPVLARWVGEKLSAKEAREISGIEIVDIIDNFKGSIASLLSNYSISNVYLDLERQEYNIPKTFSQEFAGNILERYPYIRIKNIYDDI
;
A
#
# COMPACT_ATOMS: atom_id res chain seq x y z
N MET A 1 1.43 16.26 12.37
CA MET A 1 0.28 15.33 12.34
C MET A 1 0.68 13.85 12.19
N GLY A 2 1.86 13.52 11.65
CA GLY A 2 2.33 12.14 11.46
C GLY A 2 2.47 11.24 12.71
N ASN A 3 2.57 11.79 13.92
CA ASN A 3 2.87 11.01 15.13
C ASN A 3 1.84 9.88 15.39
N ARG A 4 0.54 10.13 15.17
CA ARG A 4 -0.51 9.12 15.39
C ARG A 4 -0.44 7.95 14.40
N PHE A 5 -0.08 8.21 13.15
CA PHE A 5 -0.01 7.18 12.12
C PHE A 5 1.20 6.25 12.33
N ILE A 6 2.33 6.82 12.73
CA ILE A 6 3.52 6.06 13.15
C ILE A 6 3.19 5.13 14.32
N GLU A 7 2.46 5.63 15.34
CA GLU A 7 2.05 4.79 16.49
C GLU A 7 1.13 3.64 16.08
N ARG A 8 0.19 3.87 15.17
CA ARG A 8 -0.71 2.82 14.65
C ARG A 8 0.06 1.75 13.89
N ARG A 9 0.96 2.13 12.97
CA ARG A 9 1.82 1.18 12.24
C ARG A 9 2.73 0.41 13.18
N ARG A 10 3.31 1.07 14.18
CA ARG A 10 4.10 0.40 15.22
C ARG A 10 3.28 -0.61 16.02
N LYS A 11 2.02 -0.29 16.37
CA LYS A 11 1.12 -1.22 17.06
C LYS A 11 0.78 -2.42 16.18
N LEU A 12 0.44 -2.20 14.91
CA LEU A 12 0.19 -3.26 13.93
C LEU A 12 1.41 -4.19 13.82
N LEU A 13 2.59 -3.65 13.55
CA LEU A 13 3.82 -4.43 13.33
C LEU A 13 4.29 -5.19 14.58
N LYS A 14 3.83 -4.85 15.79
CA LYS A 14 4.07 -5.68 16.98
C LYS A 14 3.38 -7.04 16.89
N ASN A 15 2.19 -7.09 16.30
CA ASN A 15 1.37 -8.30 16.21
C ASN A 15 1.70 -9.16 14.98
N ILE A 16 2.45 -8.61 14.03
CA ILE A 16 2.86 -9.34 12.82
C ILE A 16 4.08 -10.21 13.07
N GLU A 17 4.08 -11.40 12.48
CA GLU A 17 5.21 -12.32 12.50
C GLU A 17 6.47 -11.68 11.89
N ASP A 18 7.63 -12.10 12.37
CA ASP A 18 8.89 -11.73 11.72
C ASP A 18 9.00 -12.37 10.32
N ASN A 19 9.87 -11.83 9.46
CA ASN A 19 10.02 -12.23 8.05
C ASN A 19 8.75 -12.06 7.23
N SER A 20 8.09 -10.91 7.44
CA SER A 20 6.81 -10.58 6.83
C SER A 20 6.86 -9.24 6.11
N LEU A 21 6.07 -9.14 5.06
CA LEU A 21 5.79 -7.91 4.33
C LEU A 21 4.30 -7.61 4.44
N VAL A 22 3.93 -6.40 4.82
CA VAL A 22 2.55 -5.89 4.76
C VAL A 22 2.48 -4.93 3.57
N VAL A 23 1.47 -5.08 2.71
CA VAL A 23 1.23 -4.14 1.60
C VAL A 23 -0.20 -3.63 1.67
N LEU A 24 -0.36 -2.31 1.59
CA LEU A 24 -1.65 -1.62 1.62
C LEU A 24 -1.78 -0.69 0.42
N PHE A 25 -2.94 -0.70 -0.20
CA PHE A 25 -3.25 0.08 -1.39
C PHE A 25 -4.28 1.16 -1.04
N ALA A 26 -4.05 2.40 -1.43
CA ALA A 26 -5.04 3.48 -1.28
C ALA A 26 -6.31 3.21 -2.10
N GLY A 27 -6.15 2.58 -3.27
CA GLY A 27 -7.20 2.45 -4.27
C GLY A 27 -6.96 3.40 -5.44
N ARG A 28 -7.96 3.49 -6.32
CA ARG A 28 -7.98 4.39 -7.50
C ARG A 28 -9.36 5.00 -7.64
N GLU A 29 -9.46 6.04 -8.44
CA GLU A 29 -10.73 6.61 -8.87
C GLU A 29 -11.57 5.57 -9.62
N ILE A 30 -12.87 5.55 -9.37
CA ILE A 30 -13.82 4.67 -10.06
C ILE A 30 -14.45 5.47 -11.21
N TYR A 31 -14.37 4.93 -12.43
CA TYR A 31 -15.01 5.55 -13.58
C TYR A 31 -16.54 5.51 -13.46
N LYS A 32 -17.16 6.65 -13.74
CA LYS A 32 -18.62 6.82 -13.76
C LYS A 32 -19.17 6.73 -15.18
N SER A 33 -18.70 7.60 -16.07
CA SER A 33 -19.11 7.63 -17.48
C SER A 33 -18.12 8.41 -18.31
N ALA A 34 -17.74 7.90 -19.48
CA ALA A 34 -16.74 8.51 -20.36
C ALA A 34 -15.46 8.90 -19.58
N ASP A 35 -15.12 10.19 -19.52
CA ASP A 35 -13.98 10.76 -18.81
C ASP A 35 -14.29 11.20 -17.36
N GLU A 36 -15.55 11.04 -16.90
CA GLU A 36 -15.97 11.36 -15.54
C GLU A 36 -15.70 10.21 -14.56
N THR A 37 -15.15 10.54 -13.38
CA THR A 37 -14.95 9.63 -12.25
C THR A 37 -15.85 10.02 -11.07
N TYR A 38 -16.14 9.05 -10.19
CA TYR A 38 -16.67 9.34 -8.86
C TYR A 38 -15.60 10.00 -7.99
N GLU A 39 -16.05 10.74 -6.97
CA GLU A 39 -15.16 11.25 -5.93
C GLU A 39 -14.38 10.10 -5.30
N PHE A 40 -13.06 10.28 -5.20
CA PHE A 40 -12.18 9.27 -4.64
C PHE A 40 -12.43 9.12 -3.13
N THR A 41 -12.43 7.88 -2.66
CA THR A 41 -12.39 7.57 -1.22
C THR A 41 -11.35 6.49 -1.01
N PRO A 42 -10.33 6.71 -0.16
CA PRO A 42 -9.28 5.74 0.07
C PRO A 42 -9.81 4.52 0.81
N ASN A 43 -9.14 3.39 0.62
CA ASN A 43 -9.33 2.25 1.51
C ASN A 43 -9.16 2.70 2.98
N ARG A 44 -10.11 2.33 3.84
CA ARG A 44 -10.19 2.83 5.21
C ARG A 44 -9.01 2.41 6.06
N ASN A 45 -8.53 1.18 5.89
CA ASN A 45 -7.38 0.65 6.63
C ASN A 45 -6.08 1.32 6.18
N PHE A 46 -5.92 1.54 4.87
CA PHE A 46 -4.83 2.36 4.32
C PHE A 46 -4.84 3.75 4.96
N PHE A 47 -5.97 4.47 4.90
CA PHE A 47 -6.10 5.81 5.48
C PHE A 47 -5.84 5.83 6.98
N TYR A 48 -6.33 4.83 7.71
CA TYR A 48 -6.10 4.71 9.15
C TYR A 48 -4.61 4.61 9.52
N LEU A 49 -3.80 3.96 8.68
CA LEU A 49 -2.36 3.74 8.89
C LEU A 49 -1.46 4.79 8.24
N SER A 50 -1.96 5.55 7.26
CA SER A 50 -1.17 6.52 6.50
C SER A 50 -1.59 7.97 6.71
N GLY A 51 -2.88 8.21 6.96
CA GLY A 51 -3.48 9.55 6.92
C GLY A 51 -3.62 10.15 5.53
N ILE A 52 -3.27 9.41 4.48
CA ILE A 52 -3.22 9.91 3.11
C ILE A 52 -4.56 9.69 2.42
N ASP A 53 -5.11 10.78 1.90
CA ASP A 53 -6.35 10.84 1.12
C ASP A 53 -6.03 11.18 -0.33
N ALA A 54 -5.31 10.27 -1.00
CA ALA A 54 -4.94 10.40 -2.41
C ALA A 54 -4.95 9.03 -3.10
N PRO A 55 -5.36 8.95 -4.37
CA PRO A 55 -5.40 7.69 -5.12
C PRO A 55 -4.00 7.24 -5.52
N ASN A 56 -3.88 5.97 -5.94
CA ASN A 56 -2.67 5.39 -6.52
C ASN A 56 -1.43 5.45 -5.62
N ILE A 57 -1.64 5.39 -4.30
CA ILE A 57 -0.56 5.30 -3.30
C ILE A 57 -0.48 3.88 -2.75
N ILE A 58 0.73 3.39 -2.51
CA ILE A 58 0.98 2.08 -1.90
C ILE A 58 1.91 2.26 -0.69
N ILE A 59 1.65 1.56 0.40
CA ILE A 59 2.58 1.45 1.53
C ILE A 59 3.05 0.01 1.67
N ALA A 60 4.35 -0.17 1.82
CA ALA A 60 5.00 -1.43 2.15
C ALA A 60 5.65 -1.33 3.54
N LEU A 61 5.32 -2.26 4.42
CA LEU A 61 5.92 -2.37 5.77
C LEU A 61 6.59 -3.73 5.90
N MET A 62 7.90 -3.74 6.09
CA MET A 62 8.67 -4.97 6.28
C MET A 62 8.98 -5.15 7.76
N LYS A 63 8.82 -6.37 8.28
CA LYS A 63 9.34 -6.80 9.57
C LYS A 63 10.29 -7.97 9.40
N ARG A 64 11.54 -7.80 9.80
CA ARG A 64 12.57 -8.83 9.67
C ARG A 64 13.62 -8.70 10.77
N LYS A 65 13.97 -9.83 11.41
CA LYS A 65 14.91 -9.91 12.53
C LYS A 65 14.53 -8.96 13.67
N GLY A 66 13.22 -8.73 13.86
CA GLY A 66 12.70 -7.77 14.85
C GLY A 66 12.82 -6.30 14.45
N GLU A 67 13.46 -5.99 13.32
CA GLU A 67 13.54 -4.64 12.76
C GLU A 67 12.37 -4.36 11.83
N VAL A 68 11.98 -3.09 11.74
CA VAL A 68 10.91 -2.61 10.87
C VAL A 68 11.45 -1.61 9.86
N ALA A 69 10.98 -1.72 8.62
CA ALA A 69 11.22 -0.75 7.57
C ALA A 69 9.88 -0.36 6.93
N GLU A 70 9.72 0.92 6.61
CA GLU A 70 8.49 1.47 6.04
C GLU A 70 8.85 2.22 4.75
N GLU A 71 8.12 1.95 3.68
CA GLU A 71 8.28 2.59 2.38
C GLU A 71 6.91 2.95 1.82
N ILE A 72 6.82 4.12 1.19
CA ILE A 72 5.62 4.59 0.50
C ILE A 72 5.92 4.87 -0.97
N PHE A 73 5.02 4.43 -1.84
CA PHE A 73 5.12 4.60 -3.27
C PHE A 73 4.07 5.60 -3.73
N VAL A 74 4.53 6.68 -4.35
CA VAL A 74 3.69 7.77 -4.87
C VAL A 74 3.74 7.79 -6.39
N GLU A 75 2.78 8.43 -7.02
CA GLU A 75 2.82 8.60 -8.47
C GLU A 75 3.96 9.54 -8.89
N ARG A 76 4.51 9.30 -10.09
CA ARG A 76 5.48 10.21 -10.68
C ARG A 76 4.82 11.58 -10.93
N PRO A 77 5.47 12.69 -10.56
CA PRO A 77 4.99 14.02 -10.92
C PRO A 77 4.90 14.18 -12.44
N ASP A 78 3.77 14.70 -12.92
CA ASP A 78 3.57 15.07 -14.32
C ASP A 78 3.18 16.56 -14.39
N PRO A 79 4.14 17.47 -14.65
CA PRO A 79 3.89 18.91 -14.70
C PRO A 79 2.95 19.34 -15.84
N VAL A 80 2.80 18.53 -16.89
CA VAL A 80 1.90 18.84 -18.00
C VAL A 80 0.47 18.53 -17.58
N LEU A 81 0.25 17.34 -17.04
CA LEU A 81 -1.06 16.90 -16.56
C LEU A 81 -1.53 17.72 -15.35
N ALA A 82 -0.62 18.12 -14.46
CA ALA A 82 -0.93 18.89 -13.25
C ALA A 82 -1.62 20.24 -13.55
N ARG A 83 -1.41 20.81 -14.75
CA ARG A 83 -2.10 22.03 -15.21
C ARG A 83 -3.60 21.84 -15.44
N TRP A 84 -4.04 20.59 -15.61
CA TRP A 84 -5.41 20.24 -15.95
C TRP A 84 -6.15 19.59 -14.78
N VAL A 85 -5.50 18.67 -14.07
CA VAL A 85 -6.14 17.85 -13.02
C VAL A 85 -5.68 18.17 -11.59
N GLY A 86 -4.77 19.15 -11.44
CA GLY A 86 -4.15 19.47 -10.16
C GLY A 86 -2.89 18.65 -9.87
N GLU A 87 -2.14 19.05 -8.85
CA GLU A 87 -0.92 18.35 -8.45
C GLU A 87 -1.25 17.03 -7.74
N LYS A 88 -0.55 15.96 -8.13
CA LYS A 88 -0.58 14.70 -7.39
C LYS A 88 0.16 14.86 -6.06
N LEU A 89 -0.18 14.03 -5.08
CA LEU A 89 0.51 14.00 -3.79
C LEU A 89 2.03 13.87 -4.00
N SER A 90 2.77 14.90 -3.59
CA SER A 90 4.20 14.92 -3.73
C SER A 90 4.87 13.99 -2.71
N ALA A 91 6.11 13.58 -3.01
CA ALA A 91 6.90 12.81 -2.07
C ALA A 91 7.12 13.55 -0.74
N LYS A 92 7.18 14.90 -0.76
CA LYS A 92 7.32 15.70 0.46
C LYS A 92 6.05 15.64 1.31
N GLU A 93 4.88 15.85 0.71
CA GLU A 93 3.59 15.78 1.42
C GLU A 93 3.33 14.38 1.97
N ALA A 94 3.66 13.34 1.18
CA ALA A 94 3.57 11.95 1.63
C ALA A 94 4.38 11.70 2.91
N ARG A 95 5.62 12.22 3.00
CA ARG A 95 6.43 12.16 4.23
C ARG A 95 5.78 12.92 5.38
N GLU A 96 5.38 14.17 5.13
CA GLU A 96 4.85 15.05 6.18
C GLU A 96 3.54 14.54 6.81
N ILE A 97 2.67 13.96 5.98
CA ILE A 97 1.38 13.39 6.42
C ILE A 97 1.60 12.07 7.17
N SER A 98 2.31 11.12 6.52
CA SER A 98 2.39 9.74 7.01
C SER A 98 3.48 9.49 8.04
N GLY A 99 4.54 10.32 8.05
CA GLY A 99 5.76 10.09 8.80
C GLY A 99 6.63 8.94 8.29
N ILE A 100 6.39 8.45 7.07
CA ILE A 100 7.24 7.44 6.40
C ILE A 100 8.36 8.19 5.66
N GLU A 101 9.62 7.90 5.99
CA GLU A 101 10.78 8.64 5.46
C GLU A 101 11.20 8.17 4.06
N ILE A 102 11.07 6.88 3.78
CA ILE A 102 11.45 6.29 2.49
C ILE A 102 10.27 6.43 1.53
N VAL A 103 10.45 7.26 0.51
CA VAL A 103 9.45 7.49 -0.54
C VAL A 103 10.07 7.17 -1.88
N ASP A 104 9.40 6.32 -2.64
CA ASP A 104 9.76 5.99 -4.02
C ASP A 104 8.56 6.21 -4.95
N ILE A 105 8.78 6.11 -6.25
CA ILE A 105 7.73 6.18 -7.27
C ILE A 105 7.08 4.81 -7.49
N ILE A 106 5.78 4.80 -7.79
CA ILE A 106 4.99 3.57 -7.99
C ILE A 106 5.50 2.70 -9.14
N ASP A 107 6.18 3.28 -10.12
CA ASP A 107 6.84 2.53 -11.21
C ASP A 107 7.84 1.49 -10.67
N ASN A 108 8.50 1.79 -9.55
CA ASN A 108 9.51 0.93 -8.94
C ASN A 108 8.93 -0.14 -8.01
N PHE A 109 7.65 -0.04 -7.65
CA PHE A 109 7.00 -0.91 -6.65
C PHE A 109 7.24 -2.40 -6.93
N LYS A 110 6.97 -2.86 -8.16
CA LYS A 110 7.13 -4.28 -8.51
C LYS A 110 8.57 -4.75 -8.38
N GLY A 111 9.55 -3.90 -8.73
CA GLY A 111 10.97 -4.19 -8.59
C GLY A 111 11.39 -4.26 -7.12
N SER A 112 10.93 -3.31 -6.29
CA SER A 112 11.16 -3.31 -4.85
C SER A 112 10.62 -4.60 -4.21
N ILE A 113 9.36 -4.97 -4.48
CA ILE A 113 8.78 -6.20 -3.94
C ILE A 113 9.51 -7.45 -4.43
N ALA A 114 9.85 -7.54 -5.73
CA ALA A 114 10.58 -8.69 -6.24
C ALA A 114 11.93 -8.86 -5.53
N SER A 115 12.66 -7.75 -5.30
CA SER A 115 13.90 -7.75 -4.53
C SER A 115 13.67 -8.20 -3.09
N LEU A 116 12.65 -7.67 -2.41
CA LEU A 116 12.30 -8.05 -1.05
C LEU A 116 11.98 -9.55 -0.93
N LEU A 117 11.21 -10.12 -1.86
CA LEU A 117 10.80 -11.53 -1.82
C LEU A 117 11.91 -12.51 -2.24
N SER A 118 12.88 -12.06 -3.05
CA SER A 118 13.93 -12.93 -3.60
C SER A 118 15.23 -12.86 -2.79
N ASN A 119 15.58 -11.67 -2.29
CA ASN A 119 16.87 -11.42 -1.63
C ASN A 119 16.77 -11.47 -0.11
N TYR A 120 15.57 -11.37 0.44
CA TYR A 120 15.32 -11.47 1.88
C TYR A 120 14.48 -12.70 2.16
N SER A 121 14.65 -13.27 3.36
CA SER A 121 13.95 -14.47 3.82
C SER A 121 12.47 -14.22 4.15
N ILE A 122 11.75 -13.42 3.35
CA ILE A 122 10.33 -13.15 3.53
C ILE A 122 9.54 -14.42 3.23
N SER A 123 8.66 -14.81 4.16
CA SER A 123 7.82 -16.01 4.02
C SER A 123 6.33 -15.70 4.06
N ASN A 124 5.97 -14.51 4.53
CA ASN A 124 4.58 -14.07 4.68
C ASN A 124 4.37 -12.73 3.98
N VAL A 125 3.26 -12.60 3.26
CA VAL A 125 2.77 -11.33 2.73
C VAL A 125 1.36 -11.10 3.26
N TYR A 126 1.20 -10.02 4.04
CA TYR A 126 -0.06 -9.58 4.62
C TYR A 126 -0.68 -8.51 3.74
N LEU A 127 -1.97 -8.67 3.46
CA LEU A 127 -2.75 -7.80 2.58
C LEU A 127 -4.10 -7.52 3.23
N ASP A 128 -4.68 -6.35 2.94
CA ASP A 128 -6.08 -6.09 3.25
C ASP A 128 -6.95 -6.88 2.27
N LEU A 129 -7.44 -8.04 2.71
CA LEU A 129 -8.22 -8.97 1.92
C LEU A 129 -9.71 -8.93 2.26
N GLU A 130 -10.22 -7.79 2.74
CA GLU A 130 -11.65 -7.57 2.94
C GLU A 130 -12.45 -8.05 1.72
N ARG A 131 -13.51 -8.83 1.98
CA ARG A 131 -14.43 -9.29 0.96
C ARG A 131 -15.84 -9.38 1.53
N GLN A 132 -16.71 -8.50 1.05
CA GLN A 132 -18.10 -8.42 1.50
C GLN A 132 -18.98 -9.49 0.83
N GLU A 133 -18.69 -9.81 -0.44
CA GLU A 133 -19.51 -10.72 -1.25
C GLU A 133 -18.67 -11.62 -2.16
N TYR A 134 -19.22 -12.75 -2.59
CA TYR A 134 -18.51 -13.67 -3.48
C TYR A 134 -18.36 -13.10 -4.90
N ASN A 135 -19.39 -12.44 -5.44
CA ASN A 135 -19.46 -12.06 -6.86
C ASN A 135 -18.99 -10.63 -7.18
N ILE A 136 -18.36 -9.93 -6.23
CA ILE A 136 -17.81 -8.60 -6.50
C ILE A 136 -16.45 -8.70 -7.22
N PRO A 137 -16.09 -7.68 -8.03
CA PRO A 137 -14.76 -7.56 -8.61
C PRO A 137 -13.65 -7.68 -7.56
N LYS A 138 -12.48 -8.14 -8.00
CA LYS A 138 -11.32 -8.23 -7.12
C LYS A 138 -10.83 -6.83 -6.74
N THR A 139 -10.44 -6.67 -5.48
CA THR A 139 -9.69 -5.49 -5.04
C THR A 139 -8.24 -5.59 -5.52
N PHE A 140 -7.50 -4.47 -5.50
CA PHE A 140 -6.07 -4.47 -5.80
C PHE A 140 -5.27 -5.45 -4.94
N SER A 141 -5.59 -5.52 -3.64
CA SER A 141 -4.97 -6.49 -2.73
C SER A 141 -5.19 -7.94 -3.19
N GLN A 142 -6.40 -8.27 -3.64
CA GLN A 142 -6.74 -9.62 -4.12
C GLN A 142 -6.09 -9.94 -5.47
N GLU A 143 -6.01 -8.97 -6.38
CA GLU A 143 -5.27 -9.12 -7.64
C GLU A 143 -3.77 -9.31 -7.36
N PHE A 144 -3.21 -8.51 -6.46
CA PHE A 144 -1.81 -8.60 -6.06
C PHE A 144 -1.50 -9.94 -5.37
N ALA A 145 -2.36 -10.41 -4.47
CA ALA A 145 -2.25 -11.73 -3.85
C ALA A 145 -2.14 -12.86 -4.90
N GLY A 146 -3.00 -12.82 -5.93
CA GLY A 146 -2.95 -13.78 -7.04
C GLY A 146 -1.62 -13.75 -7.79
N ASN A 147 -1.13 -12.55 -8.12
CA ASN A 147 0.17 -12.37 -8.78
C ASN A 147 1.34 -12.88 -7.94
N ILE A 148 1.31 -12.66 -6.62
CA ILE A 148 2.35 -13.17 -5.71
C ILE A 148 2.31 -14.69 -5.65
N LEU A 149 1.15 -15.32 -5.50
CA LEU A 149 1.04 -16.77 -5.43
C LEU A 149 1.47 -17.46 -6.73
N GLU A 150 1.17 -16.85 -7.88
CA GLU A 150 1.59 -17.37 -9.19
C GLU A 150 3.12 -17.32 -9.37
N ARG A 151 3.78 -16.25 -8.92
CA ARG A 151 5.22 -16.02 -9.14
C ARG A 151 6.11 -16.55 -8.02
N TYR A 152 5.59 -16.57 -6.80
CA TYR A 152 6.29 -16.91 -5.57
C TYR A 152 5.44 -17.88 -4.74
N PRO A 153 5.23 -19.13 -5.22
CA PRO A 153 4.30 -20.09 -4.60
C PRO A 153 4.69 -20.54 -3.18
N TYR A 154 5.91 -20.23 -2.75
CA TYR A 154 6.40 -20.47 -1.38
C TYR A 154 5.96 -19.40 -0.38
N ILE A 155 5.42 -18.26 -0.85
CA ILE A 155 4.93 -17.18 0.00
C ILE A 155 3.55 -17.51 0.56
N ARG A 156 3.37 -17.32 1.86
CA ARG A 156 2.07 -17.39 2.52
C ARG A 156 1.37 -16.05 2.47
N ILE A 157 0.22 -15.99 1.79
CA ILE A 157 -0.67 -14.82 1.84
C ILE A 157 -1.49 -14.87 3.12
N LYS A 158 -1.56 -13.73 3.83
CA LYS A 158 -2.33 -13.57 5.08
C LYS A 158 -3.23 -12.34 4.99
N ASN A 159 -4.39 -12.41 5.63
CA ASN A 159 -5.29 -11.27 5.76
C ASN A 159 -4.87 -10.41 6.95
N ILE A 160 -4.79 -9.10 6.76
CA ILE A 160 -4.50 -8.12 7.81
C ILE A 160 -5.76 -7.37 8.29
N TYR A 161 -6.89 -7.52 7.61
CA TYR A 161 -8.09 -6.72 7.84
C TYR A 161 -8.54 -6.72 9.31
N ASP A 162 -8.52 -7.89 9.97
CA ASP A 162 -8.97 -8.04 11.36
C ASP A 162 -7.95 -7.53 12.39
N ASP A 163 -6.73 -7.21 11.96
CA ASP A 163 -5.63 -6.75 12.82
C ASP A 163 -5.47 -5.21 12.86
N ILE A 164 -6.21 -4.47 12.01
CA ILE A 164 -6.10 -3.01 11.85
C ILE A 164 -7.08 -2.23 12.73
#